data_AF-A0A411A4U1-F1
#
_entry.id   AF-A0A411A4U1-F1
#
_cell.length_a   1.000
_cell.length_b   1.000
_cell.length_c   1.000
_cell.angle_alpha   90.00
_cell.angle_beta   90.00
_cell.angle_gamma   90.00
#
_symmetry.space_group_name_H-M   'P 1'
#
loop_
_entity.id
_entity.type
_entity.pdbx_description
1 polymer ?
#
loop_
_entity_poly.entity_id
_entity_poly.type
_entity_poly.pdbx_seq_one_letter_code
_entity_poly.pdbx_strand_id
1 'polypeptide(L)'
;MTNELSTEFKYDLVDQSTAEFLKQKEFNMREIVGKAYTELGRELKEAQEMLAMNGYGCFEEWCMSIGINRKAVNRLIQRYELIVTNCHNQELIEDLPVSLTYEIAKPSSESTESKKQAKEAVLKGEVKTLKEYKELEAKLRKAEEDNKNLSYELSQEKKNRTVVEKVIDNTDYKQIDTLKKELEYKNKKYENLSKQKMILEQQLESSDVKVKEYEELTNKLKAVTREQDDLGRQVEATSELSEMVWEIEKLLKGSLAPVKYAKAIRNMSDNQIIMNNLDSVIGHVESWCKEMRKITNKNNIIEVV
;
A
#
# COMPACT_ATOMS: atom_id res chain seq x y z
N MET A 1 17.68 -5.89 22.84
CA MET A 1 17.19 -5.09 23.98
C MET A 1 15.68 -5.23 23.97
N THR A 2 14.98 -5.80 24.94
CA THR A 2 15.29 -6.27 26.31
C THR A 2 14.33 -7.41 26.65
N ASN A 3 14.71 -8.18 27.67
CA ASN A 3 13.98 -9.27 28.29
C ASN A 3 12.53 -8.90 28.63
N GLU A 4 11.65 -9.91 28.54
CA GLU A 4 10.38 -9.97 29.24
C GLU A 4 10.63 -9.86 30.77
N LEU A 5 10.81 -8.65 31.27
CA LEU A 5 10.51 -8.33 32.66
C LEU A 5 9.12 -7.72 32.65
N SER A 6 8.15 -8.60 32.87
CA SER A 6 6.76 -8.25 33.18
C SER A 6 6.71 -7.63 34.58
N THR A 7 7.24 -6.42 34.70
CA THR A 7 6.87 -5.48 35.75
C THR A 7 6.17 -4.34 35.05
N GLU A 8 4.91 -4.58 34.71
CA GLU A 8 4.02 -3.55 34.20
C GLU A 8 4.05 -2.37 35.19
N PHE A 9 4.29 -1.16 34.66
CA PHE A 9 4.34 0.03 35.49
C PHE A 9 2.97 0.23 36.14
N LYS A 10 2.92 0.29 37.47
CA LYS A 10 1.67 0.51 38.20
C LYS A 10 1.28 1.99 38.10
N TYR A 11 0.39 2.28 37.17
CA TYR A 11 -0.10 3.64 36.92
C TYR A 11 -0.82 4.27 38.12
N ASP A 12 -1.35 3.46 39.03
CA ASP A 12 -1.99 3.95 40.26
C ASP A 12 -1.01 4.58 41.27
N LEU A 13 0.31 4.54 40.99
CA LEU A 13 1.34 5.19 41.80
C LEU A 13 1.49 6.69 41.51
N VAL A 14 0.87 7.19 40.44
CA VAL A 14 0.94 8.60 40.03
C VAL A 14 -0.47 9.19 39.89
N ASP A 15 -0.59 10.51 39.81
CA ASP A 15 -1.88 11.15 39.54
C ASP A 15 -2.39 10.83 38.14
N GLN A 16 -3.70 11.01 37.94
CA GLN A 16 -4.38 10.66 36.68
C GLN A 16 -3.76 11.36 35.45
N SER A 17 -3.37 12.63 35.58
CA SER A 17 -2.80 13.39 34.45
C SER A 17 -1.43 12.84 34.06
N THR A 18 -0.59 12.55 35.07
CA THR A 18 0.71 11.90 34.84
C THR A 18 0.55 10.50 34.26
N ALA A 19 -0.41 9.70 34.74
CA ALA A 19 -0.68 8.36 34.21
C ALA A 19 -1.10 8.39 32.73
N GLU A 20 -2.01 9.29 32.36
CA GLU A 20 -2.45 9.47 30.96
C GLU A 20 -1.31 9.92 30.06
N PHE A 21 -0.49 10.88 30.52
CA PHE A 21 0.69 11.33 29.80
C PHE A 21 1.67 10.18 29.53
N LEU A 22 1.98 9.37 30.54
CA LEU A 22 2.90 8.24 30.41
C LEU A 22 2.36 7.18 29.45
N LYS A 23 1.06 6.83 29.54
CA LYS A 23 0.41 5.92 28.58
C LYS A 23 0.50 6.41 27.15
N GLN A 24 0.30 7.72 26.93
CA GLN A 24 0.45 8.31 25.61
C GLN A 24 1.90 8.22 25.11
N LYS A 25 2.89 8.45 25.98
CA LYS A 25 4.30 8.31 25.60
C LYS A 25 4.66 6.86 25.26
N GLU A 26 4.17 5.89 26.03
CA GLU A 26 4.34 4.47 25.73
C GLU A 26 3.71 4.08 24.39
N PHE A 27 2.48 4.56 24.11
CA PHE A 27 1.83 4.35 22.83
C PHE A 27 2.65 4.93 21.66
N ASN A 28 3.09 6.18 21.76
CA ASN A 28 3.91 6.82 20.73
C ASN A 28 5.23 6.06 20.49
N MET A 29 5.89 5.60 21.56
CA MET A 29 7.12 4.82 21.45
C MET A 29 6.86 3.48 20.73
N ARG A 30 5.75 2.80 21.03
CA ARG A 30 5.37 1.56 20.36
C ARG A 30 5.12 1.78 18.87
N GLU A 31 4.39 2.82 18.49
CA GLU A 31 4.17 3.16 17.08
C GLU A 31 5.49 3.44 16.33
N ILE A 32 6.38 4.25 16.92
CA ILE A 32 7.68 4.58 16.32
C ILE A 32 8.48 3.32 16.08
N VAL A 33 8.57 2.45 17.09
CA VAL A 33 9.33 1.19 17.02
C VAL A 33 8.71 0.23 16.00
N GLY A 34 7.38 0.10 15.98
CA GLY A 34 6.64 -0.75 15.05
C GLY A 34 6.93 -0.39 13.59
N LYS A 35 6.82 0.90 13.26
CA LYS A 35 7.13 1.45 11.93
C LYS A 35 8.61 1.30 11.60
N ALA A 36 9.51 1.68 12.51
CA ALA A 36 10.95 1.56 12.29
C ALA A 36 11.39 0.13 11.96
N TYR A 37 10.80 -0.89 12.61
CA TYR A 37 11.11 -2.28 12.28
C TYR A 37 10.54 -2.73 10.93
N THR A 38 9.40 -2.19 10.49
CA THR A 38 8.87 -2.44 9.15
C THR A 38 9.82 -1.86 8.10
N GLU A 39 10.22 -0.61 8.27
CA GLU A 39 11.13 0.10 7.37
C GLU A 39 12.50 -0.61 7.29
N LEU A 40 13.09 -0.98 8.43
CA LEU A 40 14.35 -1.74 8.45
C LEU A 40 14.23 -3.09 7.73
N GLY A 41 13.10 -3.78 7.88
CA GLY A 41 12.84 -5.03 7.18
C GLY A 41 12.77 -4.85 5.66
N ARG A 42 12.18 -3.75 5.18
CA ARG A 42 12.13 -3.39 3.76
C ARG A 42 13.52 -3.15 3.20
N GLU A 43 14.32 -2.27 3.81
CA GLU A 43 15.68 -1.94 3.33
C GLU A 43 16.57 -3.20 3.26
N LEU A 44 16.48 -4.07 4.27
CA LEU A 44 17.21 -5.33 4.29
C LEU A 44 16.74 -6.29 3.18
N LYS A 45 15.44 -6.31 2.88
CA LYS A 45 14.88 -7.15 1.82
C LYS A 45 15.33 -6.66 0.44
N GLU A 46 15.25 -5.36 0.19
CA GLU A 46 15.67 -4.76 -1.08
C GLU A 46 17.17 -4.98 -1.33
N ALA A 47 18.01 -4.80 -0.30
CA ALA A 47 19.44 -5.11 -0.39
C ALA A 47 19.70 -6.60 -0.66
N GLN A 48 18.95 -7.50 -0.02
CA GLN A 48 19.04 -8.94 -0.26
C GLN A 48 18.71 -9.29 -1.71
N GLU A 49 17.61 -8.75 -2.24
CA GLU A 49 17.14 -8.99 -3.61
C GLU A 49 18.15 -8.45 -4.63
N MET A 50 18.65 -7.24 -4.44
CA MET A 50 19.64 -6.62 -5.32
C MET A 50 20.93 -7.44 -5.38
N LEU A 51 21.46 -7.89 -4.24
CA LEU A 51 22.68 -8.71 -4.22
C LEU A 51 22.43 -10.09 -4.83
N ALA A 52 21.26 -10.70 -4.60
CA ALA A 52 20.89 -11.98 -5.20
C ALA A 52 20.77 -11.90 -6.73
N MET A 53 20.15 -10.85 -7.27
CA MET A 53 20.01 -10.64 -8.72
C MET A 53 21.35 -10.50 -9.43
N ASN A 54 22.33 -9.90 -8.77
CA ASN A 54 23.68 -9.72 -9.31
C ASN A 54 24.62 -10.90 -9.02
N GLY A 55 24.11 -11.97 -8.38
CA GLY A 55 24.89 -13.16 -8.02
C GLY A 55 25.93 -12.92 -6.92
N TYR A 56 25.82 -11.82 -6.18
CA TYR A 56 26.72 -11.51 -5.08
C TYR A 56 26.30 -12.26 -3.81
N GLY A 57 27.15 -13.19 -3.36
CA GLY A 57 26.94 -13.93 -2.12
C GLY A 57 27.27 -13.16 -0.83
N CYS A 58 27.45 -11.83 -0.89
CA CYS A 58 28.02 -11.03 0.19
C CYS A 58 26.99 -10.38 1.15
N PHE A 59 25.71 -10.76 1.05
CA PHE A 59 24.64 -10.14 1.85
C PHE A 59 24.83 -10.33 3.35
N GLU A 60 25.24 -11.53 3.79
CA GLU A 60 25.48 -11.82 5.21
C GLU A 60 26.68 -11.02 5.73
N GLU A 61 27.77 -10.96 4.95
CA GLU A 61 28.97 -10.19 5.26
C GLU A 61 28.68 -8.70 5.35
N TRP A 62 27.90 -8.16 4.41
CA TRP A 62 27.47 -6.76 4.43
C TRP A 62 26.63 -6.45 5.68
N CYS A 63 25.63 -7.29 5.99
CA CYS A 63 24.82 -7.12 7.20
C CYS A 63 25.68 -7.13 8.48
N MET A 64 26.67 -8.02 8.55
CA MET A 64 27.62 -8.06 9.67
C MET A 64 28.48 -6.79 9.73
N SER A 65 28.88 -6.24 8.59
CA SER A 65 29.68 -5.00 8.52
C SER A 65 28.96 -3.77 9.07
N ILE A 66 27.63 -3.71 8.92
CA ILE A 66 26.77 -2.66 9.50
C ILE A 66 26.28 -2.99 10.92
N GLY A 67 26.77 -4.09 11.51
CA GLY A 67 26.50 -4.46 12.90
C GLY A 67 25.20 -5.24 13.14
N ILE A 68 24.53 -5.73 12.09
CA ILE A 68 23.28 -6.49 12.20
C ILE A 68 23.58 -7.98 11.99
N ASN A 69 23.34 -8.79 13.03
CA ASN A 69 23.57 -10.23 12.92
C ASN A 69 22.49 -10.92 12.08
N ARG A 70 22.83 -12.07 11.49
CA ARG A 70 21.93 -12.89 10.65
C ARG A 70 20.56 -13.18 11.28
N LYS A 71 20.50 -13.46 12.59
CA LYS A 71 19.21 -13.76 13.25
C LYS A 71 18.30 -12.54 13.27
N ALA A 72 18.84 -11.35 13.52
CA ALA A 72 18.11 -10.10 13.49
C ALA A 72 17.65 -9.77 12.05
N VAL A 73 18.55 -9.90 11.07
CA VAL A 73 18.21 -9.71 9.64
C VAL A 73 17.03 -10.59 9.23
N ASN A 74 17.12 -11.90 9.48
CA ASN A 74 16.05 -12.83 9.10
C ASN A 74 14.71 -12.50 9.78
N ARG A 75 14.72 -12.10 11.06
CA ARG A 75 13.49 -11.72 11.77
C ARG A 75 12.86 -10.45 11.19
N LEU A 76 13.67 -9.46 10.83
CA LEU A 76 13.19 -8.21 10.25
C LEU A 76 12.61 -8.43 8.85
N ILE A 77 13.32 -9.18 8.00
CA ILE A 77 12.85 -9.55 6.67
C ILE A 77 11.56 -10.35 6.75
N GLN A 78 11.50 -11.40 7.59
CA GLN A 78 10.30 -12.22 7.76
C GLN A 78 9.10 -11.40 8.26
N ARG A 79 9.34 -10.46 9.19
CA ARG A 79 8.29 -9.56 9.67
C ARG A 79 7.79 -8.65 8.54
N TYR A 80 8.68 -8.13 7.72
CA TYR A 80 8.31 -7.33 6.56
C TYR A 80 7.50 -8.14 5.55
N GLU A 81 7.93 -9.35 5.21
CA GLU A 81 7.20 -10.27 4.32
C GLU A 81 5.80 -10.59 4.86
N LEU A 82 5.66 -10.76 6.19
CA LEU A 82 4.36 -10.94 6.84
C LEU A 82 3.44 -9.73 6.61
N ILE A 83 3.97 -8.50 6.76
CA ILE A 83 3.21 -7.26 6.54
C ILE A 83 2.80 -7.13 5.06
N VAL A 84 3.72 -7.37 4.13
CA VAL A 84 3.44 -7.33 2.68
C VAL A 84 2.33 -8.32 2.33
N THR A 85 2.40 -9.54 2.86
CA THR A 85 1.37 -10.58 2.64
C THR A 85 0.02 -10.22 3.29
N ASN A 86 0.02 -9.40 4.34
CA ASN A 86 -1.15 -9.01 5.11
C ASN A 86 -1.32 -7.48 5.11
N CYS A 87 -1.21 -6.84 3.95
CA CYS A 87 -1.16 -5.38 3.83
C CYS A 87 -2.35 -4.66 4.48
N HIS A 88 -3.54 -5.25 4.44
CA HIS A 88 -4.75 -4.76 5.09
C HIS A 88 -4.67 -4.75 6.64
N ASN A 89 -3.75 -5.54 7.22
CA ASN A 89 -3.51 -5.63 8.65
C ASN A 89 -2.19 -4.95 9.07
N GLN A 90 -1.59 -4.10 8.24
CA GLN A 90 -0.30 -3.47 8.55
C GLN A 90 -0.33 -2.73 9.89
N GLU A 91 -1.31 -1.85 10.12
CA GLU A 91 -1.44 -1.09 11.36
C GLU A 91 -1.58 -2.00 12.59
N LEU A 92 -2.37 -3.07 12.46
CA LEU A 92 -2.53 -4.07 13.51
C LEU A 92 -1.19 -4.75 13.82
N ILE A 93 -0.46 -5.22 12.81
CA ILE A 93 0.82 -5.92 12.97
C ILE A 93 1.90 -4.98 13.53
N GLU A 94 1.84 -3.68 13.22
CA GLU A 94 2.76 -2.68 13.73
C GLU A 94 2.53 -2.34 15.21
N ASP A 95 1.28 -2.37 15.69
CA ASP A 95 0.95 -2.16 17.11
C ASP A 95 1.22 -3.40 17.99
N LEU A 96 1.28 -4.59 17.40
CA LEU A 96 1.54 -5.83 18.13
C LEU A 96 2.96 -5.87 18.75
N PRO A 97 3.13 -6.56 19.90
CA PRO A 97 4.44 -6.78 20.49
C PRO A 97 5.41 -7.44 19.49
N VAL A 98 6.63 -6.90 19.40
CA VAL A 98 7.65 -7.38 18.45
C VAL A 98 7.93 -8.87 18.61
N SER A 99 7.96 -9.37 19.84
CA SER A 99 8.16 -10.80 20.12
C SER A 99 7.06 -11.68 19.51
N LEU A 100 5.80 -11.24 19.58
CA LEU A 100 4.68 -11.93 18.96
C LEU A 100 4.80 -11.88 17.43
N THR A 101 5.05 -10.70 16.85
CA THR A 101 5.21 -10.56 15.39
C THR A 101 6.32 -11.44 14.83
N TYR A 102 7.44 -11.58 15.56
CA TYR A 102 8.53 -12.48 15.17
C TYR A 102 8.18 -13.95 15.26
N GLU A 103 7.31 -14.37 16.18
CA GLU A 103 6.87 -15.78 16.24
C GLU A 103 5.94 -16.11 15.07
N ILE A 104 4.96 -15.25 14.77
CA ILE A 104 4.01 -15.48 13.66
C ILE A 104 4.60 -15.24 12.27
N ALA A 105 5.74 -14.53 12.17
CA ALA A 105 6.45 -14.31 10.91
C ALA A 105 7.36 -15.49 10.52
N LYS A 106 7.69 -16.40 11.45
CA LYS A 106 8.56 -17.54 11.12
C LYS A 106 7.90 -18.44 10.07
N PRO A 107 8.66 -19.02 9.13
CA PRO A 107 8.12 -20.05 8.23
C PRO A 107 7.50 -21.24 8.97
N SER A 108 8.05 -21.59 10.14
CA SER A 108 7.51 -22.66 10.98
C SER A 108 6.15 -22.35 11.62
N SER A 109 5.66 -21.10 11.56
CA SER A 109 4.33 -20.72 12.05
C SER A 109 3.20 -21.29 11.19
N GLU A 110 3.53 -21.85 10.02
CA GLU A 110 2.57 -22.48 9.11
C GLU A 110 2.80 -24.00 8.98
N SER A 111 3.68 -24.58 9.80
CA SER A 111 4.09 -25.99 9.67
C SER A 111 3.00 -26.99 10.07
N THR A 112 2.08 -26.58 10.94
CA THR A 112 0.97 -27.42 11.42
C THR A 112 -0.32 -26.62 11.37
N GLU A 113 -1.44 -27.32 11.26
CA GLU A 113 -2.76 -26.69 11.19
C GLU A 113 -3.07 -25.88 12.47
N SER A 114 -2.69 -26.39 13.63
CA SER A 114 -2.72 -25.69 14.93
C SER A 114 -1.99 -24.35 14.94
N LYS A 115 -0.81 -24.27 14.31
CA LYS A 115 -0.05 -23.02 14.24
C LYS A 115 -0.65 -22.02 13.25
N LYS A 116 -1.19 -22.50 12.12
CA LYS A 116 -1.92 -21.67 11.16
C LYS A 116 -3.13 -21.02 11.83
N GLN A 117 -3.93 -21.81 12.54
CA GLN A 117 -5.09 -21.32 13.29
C GLN A 117 -4.69 -20.31 14.38
N ALA A 118 -3.62 -20.57 15.13
CA ALA A 118 -3.12 -19.63 16.13
C ALA A 118 -2.62 -18.32 15.50
N LYS A 119 -1.94 -18.37 14.35
CA LYS A 119 -1.51 -17.21 13.58
C LYS A 119 -2.70 -16.40 13.06
N GLU A 120 -3.72 -17.07 12.54
CA GLU A 120 -4.93 -16.42 12.04
C GLU A 120 -5.69 -15.69 13.16
N ALA A 121 -5.76 -16.26 14.37
CA ALA A 121 -6.34 -15.59 15.54
C ALA A 121 -5.60 -14.28 15.91
N VAL A 122 -4.27 -14.25 15.76
CA VAL A 122 -3.49 -13.02 15.94
C VAL A 122 -3.82 -11.98 14.86
N LEU A 123 -3.90 -12.41 13.60
CA LEU A 123 -4.23 -11.52 12.48
C LEU A 123 -5.67 -10.99 12.53
N LYS A 124 -6.59 -11.69 13.20
CA LYS A 124 -7.95 -11.21 13.50
C LYS A 124 -8.01 -10.29 14.72
N GLY A 125 -6.90 -10.10 15.44
CA GLY A 125 -6.82 -9.28 16.65
C GLY A 125 -7.40 -9.94 17.91
N GLU A 126 -7.71 -11.24 17.86
CA GLU A 126 -8.23 -12.02 19.00
C GLU A 126 -7.14 -12.32 20.03
N VAL A 127 -5.89 -12.41 19.58
CA VAL A 127 -4.70 -12.69 20.39
C VAL A 127 -3.71 -11.54 20.24
N LYS A 128 -3.36 -10.90 21.36
CA LYS A 128 -2.49 -9.70 21.35
C LYS A 128 -1.16 -9.91 22.05
N THR A 129 -1.03 -10.99 22.81
CA THR A 129 0.19 -11.28 23.57
C THR A 129 0.83 -12.61 23.16
N LEU A 130 2.15 -12.70 23.33
CA LEU A 130 2.89 -13.94 23.07
C LEU A 130 2.46 -15.09 23.99
N LYS A 131 2.03 -14.76 25.21
CA LYS A 131 1.56 -15.76 26.17
C LYS A 131 0.24 -16.39 25.70
N GLU A 132 -0.75 -15.58 25.36
CA GLU A 132 -2.03 -16.04 24.82
C GLU A 132 -1.82 -16.87 23.54
N TYR A 133 -0.92 -16.43 22.66
CA TYR A 133 -0.56 -17.17 21.45
C TYR A 133 -0.05 -18.57 21.76
N LYS A 134 0.90 -18.72 22.68
CA LYS A 134 1.46 -20.02 23.07
C LYS A 134 0.43 -20.92 23.75
N GLU A 135 -0.44 -20.35 24.58
CA GLU A 135 -1.51 -21.11 25.22
C GLU A 135 -2.55 -21.61 24.21
N LEU A 136 -2.91 -20.78 23.22
CA LEU A 136 -3.81 -21.16 22.14
C LEU A 136 -3.19 -22.25 21.25
N GLU A 137 -1.95 -22.06 20.82
CA GLU A 137 -1.21 -23.06 20.03
C GLU A 137 -1.15 -24.42 20.76
N ALA A 138 -0.86 -24.42 22.06
CA ALA A 138 -0.80 -25.64 22.86
C ALA A 138 -2.17 -26.34 22.97
N LYS A 139 -3.27 -25.58 23.14
CA LYS A 139 -4.63 -26.13 23.16
C LYS A 139 -5.00 -26.76 21.83
N LEU A 140 -4.73 -26.06 20.72
CA LEU A 140 -5.01 -26.55 19.38
C LEU A 140 -4.20 -27.80 19.05
N ARG A 141 -2.90 -27.81 19.38
CA ARG A 141 -2.04 -28.99 19.20
C ARG A 141 -2.58 -30.20 19.96
N LYS A 142 -3.03 -30.01 21.20
CA LYS A 142 -3.61 -31.11 22.00
C LYS A 142 -4.89 -31.64 21.35
N ALA A 143 -5.79 -30.76 20.90
CA ALA A 143 -7.01 -31.16 20.21
C ALA A 143 -6.74 -31.90 18.89
N GLU A 144 -5.69 -31.53 18.15
CA GLU A 144 -5.24 -32.27 16.96
C GLU A 144 -4.71 -33.67 17.29
N GLU A 145 -3.93 -33.79 18.36
CA GLU A 145 -3.40 -35.07 18.83
C GLU A 145 -4.52 -35.99 19.32
N ASP A 146 -5.46 -35.47 20.11
CA ASP A 146 -6.63 -36.21 20.59
C ASP A 146 -7.50 -36.70 19.42
N ASN A 147 -7.73 -35.85 18.41
CA ASN A 147 -8.47 -36.26 17.20
C ASN A 147 -7.75 -37.34 16.40
N LYS A 148 -6.42 -37.26 16.27
CA LYS A 148 -5.63 -38.31 15.60
C LYS A 148 -5.70 -39.63 16.35
N ASN A 149 -5.61 -39.58 17.68
CA ASN A 149 -5.72 -40.77 18.54
C ASN A 149 -7.11 -41.41 18.44
N LEU A 150 -8.18 -40.61 18.55
CA LEU A 150 -9.55 -41.09 18.37
C LEU A 150 -9.79 -41.68 16.98
N SER A 151 -9.25 -41.05 15.92
CA SER A 151 -9.33 -41.58 14.56
C SER A 151 -8.61 -42.92 14.42
N TYR A 152 -7.45 -43.05 15.06
CA TYR A 152 -6.69 -44.30 15.10
C TYR A 152 -7.42 -45.40 15.88
N GLU A 153 -7.91 -45.11 17.08
CA GLU A 153 -8.70 -46.03 17.90
C GLU A 153 -9.94 -46.51 17.16
N LEU A 154 -10.67 -45.61 16.50
CA LEU A 154 -11.85 -45.95 15.70
C LEU A 154 -11.48 -46.83 14.48
N SER A 155 -10.31 -46.63 13.89
CA SER A 155 -9.77 -47.48 12.82
C SER A 155 -9.39 -48.87 13.33
N GLN A 156 -8.81 -48.98 14.53
CA GLN A 156 -8.46 -50.26 15.15
C GLN A 156 -9.70 -51.02 15.63
N GLU A 157 -10.68 -50.34 16.22
CA GLU A 157 -11.96 -50.94 16.60
C GLU A 157 -12.71 -51.51 15.37
N LYS A 158 -12.67 -50.78 14.24
CA LYS A 158 -13.18 -51.29 12.96
C LYS A 158 -12.44 -52.53 12.44
N LYS A 159 -11.13 -52.65 12.70
CA LYS A 159 -10.32 -53.82 12.32
C LYS A 159 -10.47 -55.00 13.27
N ASN A 160 -10.65 -54.76 14.56
CA ASN A 160 -10.83 -55.79 15.59
C ASN A 160 -12.23 -56.41 15.59
N ARG A 161 -13.19 -55.82 14.86
CA ARG A 161 -14.44 -56.49 14.47
C ARG A 161 -14.19 -57.56 13.41
N THR A 162 -13.47 -58.62 13.76
CA THR A 162 -13.45 -59.88 13.02
C THR A 162 -14.63 -60.73 13.51
N VAL A 163 -15.69 -60.73 12.70
CA VAL A 163 -16.82 -61.67 12.60
C VAL A 163 -16.77 -62.90 13.53
N VAL A 164 -17.66 -62.93 14.52
CA VAL A 164 -18.35 -64.17 14.90
C VAL A 164 -19.82 -63.95 14.57
N GLU A 165 -20.17 -64.15 13.31
CA GLU A 165 -21.56 -64.19 12.88
C GLU A 165 -21.87 -65.64 12.52
N LYS A 166 -22.68 -66.29 13.35
CA LYS A 166 -23.51 -67.40 12.86
C LYS A 166 -24.31 -66.81 11.71
N VAL A 167 -24.01 -67.21 10.48
CA VAL A 167 -24.75 -66.73 9.30
C VAL A 167 -26.18 -67.24 9.40
N ILE A 168 -27.06 -66.39 9.94
CA ILE A 168 -28.44 -66.27 9.51
C ILE A 168 -28.43 -65.02 8.65
N ASP A 169 -28.60 -65.17 7.34
CA ASP A 169 -28.71 -64.03 6.43
C ASP A 169 -30.02 -63.29 6.74
N ASN A 170 -29.90 -62.27 7.58
CA ASN A 170 -30.92 -61.26 7.85
C ASN A 170 -30.65 -59.97 7.06
N THR A 171 -29.81 -60.03 6.01
CA THR A 171 -29.46 -58.84 5.24
C THR A 171 -30.68 -58.36 4.49
N ASP A 172 -31.18 -57.18 4.87
CA ASP A 172 -32.20 -56.48 4.08
C ASP A 172 -31.53 -55.90 2.83
N TYR A 173 -31.39 -56.75 1.81
CA TYR A 173 -30.85 -56.38 0.50
C TYR A 173 -31.59 -55.19 -0.12
N LYS A 174 -32.85 -54.93 0.27
CA LYS A 174 -33.57 -53.72 -0.19
C LYS A 174 -32.97 -52.45 0.40
N GLN A 175 -32.56 -52.47 1.66
CA GLN A 175 -31.98 -51.30 2.32
C GLN A 175 -30.60 -50.97 1.73
N ILE A 176 -29.79 -51.99 1.40
CA ILE A 176 -28.50 -51.82 0.73
C ILE A 176 -28.66 -51.29 -0.69
N ASP A 177 -29.64 -51.80 -1.45
CA ASP A 177 -29.94 -51.30 -2.79
C ASP A 177 -30.43 -49.83 -2.74
N THR A 178 -31.22 -49.49 -1.73
CA THR A 178 -31.69 -48.11 -1.48
C THR A 178 -30.51 -47.18 -1.19
N LEU A 179 -29.60 -47.59 -0.29
CA LEU A 179 -28.40 -46.81 0.05
C LEU A 179 -27.44 -46.66 -1.14
N LYS A 180 -27.30 -47.69 -1.99
CA LYS A 180 -26.52 -47.59 -3.22
C LYS A 180 -27.11 -46.57 -4.19
N LYS A 181 -28.42 -46.57 -4.38
CA LYS A 181 -29.12 -45.59 -5.21
C LYS A 181 -28.98 -44.18 -4.66
N GLU A 182 -29.08 -44.00 -3.34
CA GLU A 182 -28.83 -42.69 -2.70
C GLU A 182 -27.39 -42.22 -2.87
N LEU A 183 -26.41 -43.11 -2.73
CA LEU A 183 -25.00 -42.79 -2.91
C LEU A 183 -24.70 -42.40 -4.36
N GLU A 184 -25.25 -43.12 -5.33
CA GLU A 184 -25.12 -42.79 -6.75
C GLU A 184 -25.79 -41.45 -7.08
N TYR A 185 -26.97 -41.17 -6.51
CA TYR A 185 -27.64 -39.88 -6.64
C TYR A 185 -26.81 -38.73 -6.04
N LYS A 186 -26.25 -38.93 -4.82
CA LYS A 186 -25.38 -37.93 -4.19
C LYS A 186 -24.10 -37.69 -4.99
N ASN A 187 -23.50 -38.73 -5.55
CA ASN A 187 -22.32 -38.61 -6.40
C ASN A 187 -22.62 -37.81 -7.67
N LYS A 188 -23.74 -38.08 -8.36
CA LYS A 188 -24.19 -37.28 -9.51
C LYS A 188 -24.42 -35.82 -9.13
N LYS A 189 -25.03 -35.57 -7.96
CA LYS A 189 -25.24 -34.21 -7.45
C LYS A 189 -23.91 -33.50 -7.15
N TYR A 190 -22.95 -34.20 -6.55
CA TYR A 190 -21.62 -33.67 -6.26
C TYR A 190 -20.85 -33.33 -7.55
N GLU A 191 -20.90 -34.19 -8.55
CA GLU A 191 -20.27 -33.96 -9.85
C GLU A 191 -20.84 -32.71 -10.54
N ASN A 192 -22.17 -32.54 -10.51
CA ASN A 192 -22.83 -31.35 -11.04
C ASN A 192 -22.44 -30.08 -10.27
N LEU A 193 -22.37 -30.15 -8.94
CA LEU A 193 -21.98 -29.02 -8.10
C LEU A 193 -20.52 -28.61 -8.36
N SER A 194 -19.64 -29.60 -8.56
CA SER A 194 -18.24 -29.37 -8.92
C SER A 194 -18.12 -28.68 -10.27
N LYS A 195 -18.92 -29.07 -11.27
CA LYS A 195 -18.97 -28.39 -12.58
C LYS A 195 -19.45 -26.95 -12.46
N GLN A 196 -20.50 -26.70 -11.67
CA GLN A 196 -20.99 -25.34 -11.42
C GLN A 196 -19.95 -24.46 -10.71
N LYS A 197 -19.26 -25.01 -9.70
CA LYS A 197 -18.18 -24.32 -8.99
C LYS A 197 -17.06 -23.91 -9.96
N MET A 198 -16.62 -24.80 -10.84
CA MET A 198 -15.59 -24.51 -11.83
C MET A 198 -16.00 -23.37 -12.78
N ILE A 199 -17.26 -23.34 -13.22
CA ILE A 199 -17.79 -22.26 -14.07
C ILE A 199 -17.80 -20.92 -13.31
N LEU A 200 -18.22 -20.93 -12.04
CA LEU A 200 -18.23 -19.72 -11.21
C LEU A 200 -16.83 -19.20 -10.94
N GLU A 201 -15.85 -20.08 -10.70
CA GLU A 201 -14.44 -19.70 -10.53
C GLU A 201 -13.88 -19.07 -11.82
N GLN A 202 -14.17 -19.64 -12.99
CA GLN A 202 -13.79 -19.04 -14.27
C GLN A 202 -14.47 -17.67 -14.51
N GLN A 203 -15.74 -17.53 -14.13
CA GLN A 203 -16.44 -16.26 -14.22
C GLN A 203 -15.84 -15.20 -13.29
N LEU A 204 -15.46 -15.58 -12.06
CA LEU A 204 -14.82 -14.70 -11.10
C LEU A 204 -13.46 -14.22 -11.62
N GLU A 205 -12.62 -15.14 -12.12
CA GLU A 205 -11.33 -14.81 -12.73
C GLU A 205 -11.50 -13.87 -13.94
N SER A 206 -12.51 -14.12 -14.79
CA SER A 206 -12.84 -13.23 -15.91
C SER A 206 -13.35 -11.85 -15.46
N SER A 207 -13.99 -11.77 -14.29
CA SER A 207 -14.46 -10.51 -13.70
C SER A 207 -13.29 -9.71 -13.12
N ASP A 208 -12.35 -10.37 -12.45
CA ASP A 208 -11.15 -9.73 -11.89
C ASP A 208 -10.27 -9.13 -13.00
N VAL A 209 -10.16 -9.82 -14.15
CA VAL A 209 -9.47 -9.27 -15.34
C VAL A 209 -10.17 -7.99 -15.82
N LYS A 210 -11.51 -7.99 -15.91
CA LYS A 210 -12.27 -6.81 -16.32
C LYS A 210 -12.12 -5.64 -15.34
N VAL A 211 -12.10 -5.90 -14.03
CA VAL A 211 -11.89 -4.85 -13.02
C VAL A 211 -10.54 -4.17 -13.22
N LYS A 212 -9.46 -4.95 -13.44
CA LYS A 212 -8.13 -4.40 -13.76
C LYS A 212 -8.14 -3.57 -15.04
N GLU A 213 -8.79 -4.04 -16.10
CA GLU A 213 -8.95 -3.28 -17.34
C GLU A 213 -9.71 -1.95 -17.13
N TYR A 214 -10.76 -1.95 -16.31
CA TYR A 214 -11.51 -0.74 -15.94
C TYR A 214 -10.68 0.26 -15.13
N GLU A 215 -9.86 -0.21 -14.19
CA GLU A 215 -8.95 0.63 -13.40
C GLU A 215 -7.88 1.28 -14.30
N GLU A 216 -7.29 0.51 -15.22
CA GLU A 216 -6.35 1.03 -16.21
C GLU A 216 -6.99 2.08 -17.12
N LEU A 217 -8.19 1.81 -17.65
CA LEU A 217 -8.96 2.76 -18.46
C LEU A 217 -9.26 4.04 -17.68
N THR A 218 -9.65 3.92 -16.42
CA THR A 218 -9.94 5.06 -15.54
C THR A 218 -8.70 5.92 -15.29
N ASN A 219 -7.54 5.28 -15.07
CA ASN A 219 -6.28 5.99 -14.88
C ASN A 219 -5.82 6.71 -16.15
N LYS A 220 -5.97 6.06 -17.31
CA LYS A 220 -5.70 6.69 -18.62
C LYS A 220 -6.63 7.88 -18.88
N LEU A 221 -7.93 7.76 -18.59
CA LEU A 221 -8.88 8.86 -18.69
C LEU A 221 -8.49 10.04 -17.78
N LYS A 222 -8.15 9.79 -16.52
CA LYS A 222 -7.69 10.85 -15.60
C LYS A 222 -6.43 11.56 -16.10
N ALA A 223 -5.50 10.85 -16.72
CA ALA A 223 -4.30 11.45 -17.31
C ALA A 223 -4.65 12.33 -18.52
N VAL A 224 -5.45 11.81 -19.45
CA VAL A 224 -5.89 12.55 -20.65
C VAL A 224 -6.70 13.79 -20.29
N THR A 225 -7.59 13.72 -19.29
CA THR A 225 -8.36 14.90 -18.83
C THR A 225 -7.45 15.97 -18.25
N ARG A 226 -6.42 15.60 -17.47
CA ARG A 226 -5.45 16.57 -16.94
C ARG A 226 -4.64 17.23 -18.05
N GLU A 227 -4.18 16.45 -19.04
CA GLU A 227 -3.48 17.00 -20.21
C GLU A 227 -4.37 17.94 -21.02
N GLN A 228 -5.66 17.61 -21.18
CA GLN A 228 -6.61 18.44 -21.90
C GLN A 228 -6.92 19.75 -21.16
N ASP A 229 -7.03 19.72 -19.82
CA ASP A 229 -7.20 20.91 -18.98
C ASP A 229 -5.96 21.82 -19.00
N ASP A 230 -4.75 21.24 -19.01
CA ASP A 230 -3.50 21.98 -19.12
C ASP A 230 -3.33 22.60 -20.51
N LEU A 231 -3.66 21.87 -21.57
CA LEU A 231 -3.68 22.40 -22.94
C LEU A 231 -4.73 23.50 -23.12
N GLY A 232 -5.92 23.34 -22.53
CA GLY A 232 -6.98 24.36 -22.55
C GLY A 232 -6.49 25.68 -21.95
N ARG A 233 -5.86 25.61 -20.76
CA ARG A 233 -5.26 26.79 -20.10
C ARG A 233 -4.15 27.43 -20.93
N GLN A 234 -3.32 26.64 -21.60
CA GLN A 234 -2.27 27.17 -22.48
C GLN A 234 -2.83 27.85 -23.74
N VAL A 235 -3.87 27.28 -24.34
CA VAL A 235 -4.53 27.86 -25.52
C VAL A 235 -5.22 29.18 -25.16
N GLU A 236 -5.93 29.23 -24.03
CA GLU A 236 -6.58 30.46 -23.54
C GLU A 236 -5.54 31.57 -23.28
N ALA A 237 -4.48 31.26 -22.52
CA ALA A 237 -3.39 32.21 -22.27
C ALA A 237 -2.69 32.67 -23.57
N THR A 238 -2.50 31.77 -24.55
CA THR A 238 -1.89 32.11 -25.84
C THR A 238 -2.81 33.02 -26.67
N SER A 239 -4.12 32.79 -26.62
CA SER A 239 -5.11 33.63 -27.30
C SER A 239 -5.13 35.04 -26.69
N GLU A 240 -5.22 35.13 -25.36
CA GLU A 240 -5.20 36.42 -24.64
C GLU A 240 -3.92 37.21 -24.94
N LEU A 241 -2.75 36.55 -24.91
CA LEU A 241 -1.48 37.20 -25.25
C LEU A 241 -1.46 37.69 -26.71
N SER A 242 -2.00 36.91 -27.65
CA SER A 242 -2.05 37.28 -29.06
C SER A 242 -2.93 38.51 -29.30
N GLU A 243 -4.08 38.59 -28.61
CA GLU A 243 -4.95 39.77 -28.62
C GLU A 243 -4.24 41.00 -28.04
N MET A 244 -3.54 40.85 -26.91
CA MET A 244 -2.78 41.94 -26.30
C MET A 244 -1.65 42.45 -27.22
N VAL A 245 -0.92 41.54 -27.88
CA VAL A 245 0.12 41.92 -28.85
C VAL A 245 -0.47 42.72 -29.99
N TRP A 246 -1.62 42.30 -30.51
CA TRP A 246 -2.32 43.01 -31.58
C TRP A 246 -2.76 44.42 -31.16
N GLU A 247 -3.36 44.59 -29.97
CA GLU A 247 -3.76 45.91 -29.46
C GLU A 247 -2.54 46.84 -29.24
N ILE A 248 -1.43 46.31 -28.73
CA ILE A 248 -0.17 47.08 -28.60
C ILE A 248 0.33 47.52 -29.98
N GLU A 249 0.34 46.61 -30.96
CA GLU A 249 0.81 46.91 -32.31
C GLU A 249 -0.06 47.97 -33.01
N LYS A 250 -1.37 47.89 -32.80
CA LYS A 250 -2.35 48.88 -33.27
C LYS A 250 -2.15 50.25 -32.62
N LEU A 251 -1.89 50.31 -31.31
CA LEU A 251 -1.56 51.55 -30.61
C LEU A 251 -0.27 52.18 -31.16
N LEU A 252 0.79 51.38 -31.33
CA LEU A 252 2.08 51.82 -31.84
C LEU A 252 1.95 52.40 -33.26
N LYS A 253 1.28 51.68 -34.16
CA LYS A 253 1.13 52.08 -35.57
C LYS A 253 0.11 53.21 -35.75
N GLY A 254 -1.01 53.16 -35.05
CA GLY A 254 -2.13 54.08 -35.24
C GLY A 254 -1.97 55.39 -34.48
N SER A 255 -1.56 55.33 -33.20
CA SER A 255 -1.58 56.49 -32.32
C SER A 255 -0.20 57.10 -32.10
N LEU A 256 0.84 56.28 -31.89
CA LEU A 256 2.18 56.77 -31.58
C LEU A 256 2.99 57.19 -32.82
N ALA A 257 2.94 56.40 -33.91
CA ALA A 257 3.72 56.71 -35.11
C ALA A 257 3.42 58.10 -35.72
N PRO A 258 2.16 58.58 -35.80
CA PRO A 258 1.87 59.93 -36.30
C PRO A 258 2.43 61.05 -35.43
N VAL A 259 2.47 60.85 -34.10
CA VAL A 259 2.98 61.86 -33.14
C VAL A 259 4.44 62.18 -33.45
N LYS A 260 5.26 61.18 -33.76
CA LYS A 260 6.68 61.35 -34.12
C LYS A 260 6.92 62.36 -35.25
N TYR A 261 5.98 62.48 -36.19
CA TYR A 261 6.10 63.36 -37.35
C TYR A 261 5.17 64.58 -37.30
N ALA A 262 4.44 64.76 -36.20
CA ALA A 262 3.46 65.82 -36.05
C ALA A 262 4.11 67.20 -36.20
N LYS A 263 3.56 68.02 -37.11
CA LYS A 263 4.05 69.39 -37.38
C LYS A 263 4.04 70.26 -36.11
N ALA A 264 3.12 69.99 -35.19
CA ALA A 264 3.03 70.67 -33.90
C ALA A 264 4.31 70.55 -33.05
N ILE A 265 5.00 69.40 -33.08
CA ILE A 265 6.27 69.21 -32.35
C ILE A 265 7.36 70.11 -32.93
N ARG A 266 7.44 70.22 -34.27
CA ARG A 266 8.39 71.12 -34.93
C ARG A 266 8.08 72.60 -34.67
N ASN A 267 6.80 72.96 -34.63
CA ASN A 267 6.38 74.35 -34.44
C ASN A 267 6.46 74.81 -32.97
N MET A 268 6.47 73.89 -32.01
CA MET A 268 6.49 74.17 -30.57
C MET A 268 7.81 73.75 -29.92
N SER A 269 8.88 73.53 -30.70
CA SER A 269 10.18 73.07 -30.19
C SER A 269 10.77 73.97 -29.11
N ASP A 270 10.46 75.27 -29.17
CA ASP A 270 11.00 76.29 -28.27
C ASP A 270 10.14 76.45 -27.01
N ASN A 271 8.99 75.76 -26.93
CA ASN A 271 8.11 75.78 -25.75
C ASN A 271 8.56 74.72 -24.74
N GLN A 272 9.39 75.15 -23.78
CA GLN A 272 9.98 74.27 -22.78
C GLN A 272 8.94 73.49 -21.94
N ILE A 273 7.77 74.07 -21.65
CA ILE A 273 6.73 73.43 -20.83
C ILE A 273 6.14 72.23 -21.59
N ILE A 274 5.77 72.43 -22.86
CA ILE A 274 5.20 71.37 -23.70
C ILE A 274 6.24 70.28 -23.96
N MET A 275 7.50 70.65 -24.22
CA MET A 275 8.56 69.69 -24.48
C MET A 275 8.93 68.87 -23.23
N ASN A 276 8.98 69.47 -22.04
CA ASN A 276 9.21 68.73 -20.80
C ASN A 276 8.06 67.75 -20.48
N ASN A 277 6.81 68.14 -20.75
CA ASN A 277 5.67 67.25 -20.58
C ASN A 277 5.73 66.06 -21.56
N LEU A 278 6.12 66.31 -22.81
CA LEU A 278 6.30 65.26 -23.81
C LEU A 278 7.43 64.30 -23.40
N ASP A 279 8.55 64.83 -22.92
CA ASP A 279 9.70 64.05 -22.44
C ASP A 279 9.32 63.16 -21.24
N SER A 280 8.53 63.69 -20.31
CA SER A 280 7.98 62.91 -19.18
C SER A 280 7.12 61.72 -19.64
N VAL A 281 6.23 61.93 -20.63
CA VAL A 281 5.41 60.84 -21.20
C VAL A 281 6.27 59.81 -21.91
N ILE A 282 7.31 60.23 -22.65
CA ILE A 282 8.28 59.33 -23.28
C ILE A 282 8.98 58.49 -22.21
N GLY A 283 9.43 59.11 -21.11
CA GLY A 283 10.04 58.39 -19.98
C GLY A 283 9.14 57.32 -19.37
N HIS A 284 7.84 57.58 -19.23
CA HIS A 284 6.87 56.58 -18.76
C HIS A 284 6.77 55.38 -19.72
N VAL A 285 6.70 55.64 -21.02
CA VAL A 285 6.66 54.57 -22.06
C VAL A 285 7.95 53.76 -22.06
N GLU A 286 9.11 54.40 -21.90
CA GLU A 286 10.40 53.72 -21.78
C GLU A 286 10.51 52.85 -20.53
N SER A 287 10.01 53.32 -19.38
CA SER A 287 9.98 52.55 -18.14
C SER A 287 9.11 51.30 -18.30
N TRP A 288 7.91 51.46 -18.84
CA TRP A 288 7.01 50.34 -19.13
C TRP A 288 7.66 49.31 -20.07
N CYS A 289 8.33 49.75 -21.13
CA CYS A 289 9.07 48.87 -22.04
C CYS A 289 10.17 48.07 -21.30
N LYS A 290 10.91 48.70 -20.38
CA LYS A 290 11.95 48.02 -19.58
C LYS A 290 11.36 46.97 -18.65
N GLU A 291 10.21 47.25 -18.04
CA GLU A 291 9.50 46.30 -17.18
C GLU A 291 8.98 45.10 -17.97
N MET A 292 8.35 45.33 -19.13
CA MET A 292 7.87 44.27 -20.01
C MET A 292 9.00 43.34 -20.47
N ARG A 293 10.19 43.89 -20.80
CA ARG A 293 11.36 43.07 -21.15
C ARG A 293 11.88 42.20 -20.01
N LYS A 294 11.75 42.65 -18.75
CA LYS A 294 12.13 41.83 -17.58
C LYS A 294 11.20 40.61 -17.44
N ILE A 295 9.92 40.77 -17.79
CA ILE A 295 8.94 39.67 -17.74
C ILE A 295 9.24 38.65 -18.84
N THR A 296 9.49 39.10 -20.08
CA THR A 296 9.78 38.19 -21.20
C THR A 296 11.12 37.45 -21.05
N ASN A 297 12.13 38.08 -20.44
CA ASN A 297 13.46 37.47 -20.29
C ASN A 297 13.56 36.47 -19.12
N LYS A 298 12.63 36.47 -18.16
CA LYS A 298 12.62 35.49 -17.05
C LYS A 298 12.25 34.07 -17.50
N ASN A 299 11.56 33.91 -18.63
CA ASN A 299 11.08 32.62 -19.11
C ASN A 299 12.07 31.86 -20.02
N ASN A 300 13.28 32.40 -20.27
CA ASN A 300 14.32 31.75 -21.06
C ASN A 300 15.35 30.96 -20.23
N ILE A 301 15.11 30.75 -18.93
CA ILE A 301 15.95 29.89 -18.07
C ILE A 301 15.17 28.61 -17.76
N ILE A 302 15.06 27.74 -18.75
CA ILE A 302 14.93 26.30 -18.52
C ILE A 302 16.04 25.68 -19.38
N GLU A 303 17.26 25.65 -18.82
CA GLU A 303 18.26 24.70 -19.27
C GLU A 303 17.78 23.31 -18.84
N VAL A 304 17.46 22.52 -19.85
CA VAL A 304 17.29 21.07 -19.73
C VAL A 304 18.66 20.48 -19.41
N VAL A 305 18.81 19.90 -18.22
CA VAL A 305 19.77 18.83 -17.90
C VAL A 305 19.04 17.79 -17.07
#